data_AF-A0A8D8FH87-F1
#
_entry.id   AF-A0A8D8FH87-F1
#
_cell.length_a   1.000
_cell.length_b   1.000
_cell.length_c   1.000
_cell.angle_alpha   90.00
_cell.angle_beta   90.00
_cell.angle_gamma   90.00
#
_symmetry.space_group_name_H-M   'P 1'
#
loop_
_entity.id
_entity.type
_entity.pdbx_description
1 polymer ?
#
loop_
_entity_poly.entity_id
_entity_poly.type
_entity_poly.pdbx_seq_one_letter_code
_entity_poly.pdbx_strand_id
1 'polypeptide(L)'
;MKFALGLTIPVLALVTAVSCENFDHEDEHRMHYFQNSLFNIFERMSNTLNRNQSLTEDSSGNLYMLNIVKSLSLNAPASNLTSSEQQQSVELRMAKLESLTTTLLQNQKSLQDQLANLKQSDVTSSELDPCQSANSSGLVHLKDLRKDAYCEMDFLEGGWIVFQQQQVNSALSFNLNWAQYRLGFGTVGKDENYWLGLEPVHQITNSGDYELAVEFTFGGNKGFARYSQFKLAGEAEKYRLLIGGYSGTLADGLGNRNYAKFSTYDSDNENYKENCASYWSSGWWFDTCSGER
;
A
#
# COMPACT_ATOMS: atom_id res chain seq x y z
N MET A 1 22.18 9.11 -12.81
CA MET A 1 20.72 8.98 -12.78
C MET A 1 20.35 7.80 -11.89
N LYS A 2 19.39 7.97 -11.00
CA LYS A 2 18.96 6.97 -10.01
C LYS A 2 17.43 6.92 -9.99
N PHE A 3 16.83 5.73 -10.09
CA PHE A 3 15.39 5.52 -9.97
C PHE A 3 15.11 4.67 -8.73
N ALA A 4 14.12 5.08 -7.94
CA ALA A 4 13.78 4.41 -6.71
C ALA A 4 12.27 4.35 -6.47
N LEU A 5 11.85 3.28 -5.82
CA LEU A 5 10.47 3.00 -5.42
C LEU A 5 10.29 3.37 -3.96
N GLY A 6 9.23 4.11 -3.65
CA GLY A 6 8.78 4.32 -2.27
C GLY A 6 7.37 3.76 -2.13
N LEU A 7 7.06 3.10 -1.01
CA LEU A 7 5.66 2.78 -0.72
C LEU A 7 4.89 4.10 -0.62
N THR A 8 3.77 4.19 -1.33
CA THR A 8 2.84 5.30 -1.15
C THR A 8 2.19 5.10 0.20
N ILE A 9 2.72 5.77 1.22
CA ILE A 9 2.08 5.82 2.53
C ILE A 9 0.75 6.57 2.30
N PRO A 10 -0.42 5.93 2.47
CA PRO A 10 -1.69 6.65 2.41
C PRO A 10 -1.58 7.80 3.39
N VAL A 11 -2.07 8.99 3.03
CA VAL A 11 -2.04 10.17 3.90
C VAL A 11 -2.54 9.86 5.33
N LEU A 12 -3.36 8.81 5.49
CA LEU A 12 -3.77 8.20 6.76
C LEU A 12 -2.61 7.84 7.72
N ALA A 13 -1.44 7.40 7.22
CA ALA A 13 -0.26 7.06 8.03
C ALA A 13 0.72 8.25 8.20
N LEU A 14 0.60 9.30 7.39
CA LEU A 14 1.24 10.60 7.65
C LEU A 14 0.55 11.38 8.79
N VAL A 15 -0.67 11.00 9.20
CA VAL A 15 -1.35 11.64 10.35
C VAL A 15 -0.61 11.41 11.68
N THR A 16 0.26 10.39 11.78
CA THR A 16 1.14 10.24 12.97
C THR A 16 2.44 11.02 12.89
N ALA A 17 2.80 11.57 11.73
CA ALA A 17 4.04 12.30 11.53
C ALA A 17 3.87 13.36 10.43
N VAL A 18 3.50 14.58 10.82
CA VAL A 18 4.06 15.86 10.35
C VAL A 18 3.11 16.99 10.73
N SER A 19 3.64 17.88 11.58
CA SER A 19 3.14 19.23 11.83
C SER A 19 3.13 20.01 10.51
N CYS A 20 1.98 20.57 10.14
CA CYS A 20 1.77 21.29 8.89
C CYS A 20 2.68 22.53 8.77
N GLU A 21 3.38 22.66 7.64
CA GLU A 21 3.77 23.96 7.10
C GLU A 21 3.54 24.01 5.57
N ASN A 22 2.60 24.88 5.19
CA ASN A 22 2.43 25.57 3.90
C ASN A 22 1.79 24.83 2.71
N PHE A 23 0.46 24.98 2.58
CA PHE A 23 -0.27 24.94 1.30
C PHE A 23 -1.28 26.08 1.19
N ASP A 24 -1.76 26.36 -0.03
CA ASP A 24 -2.55 27.54 -0.41
C ASP A 24 -4.04 27.46 0.02
N HIS A 25 -4.62 28.60 0.38
CA HIS A 25 -5.67 28.71 1.43
C HIS A 25 -7.07 28.15 1.08
N GLU A 26 -7.40 27.92 -0.20
CA GLU A 26 -8.76 27.56 -0.66
C GLU A 26 -8.95 26.07 -0.99
N ASP A 27 -7.94 25.41 -1.58
CA ASP A 27 -7.92 23.95 -1.77
C ASP A 27 -7.51 23.22 -0.49
N GLU A 28 -6.68 23.84 0.35
CA GLU A 28 -6.40 23.40 1.71
C GLU A 28 -7.69 23.32 2.53
N HIS A 29 -8.61 24.29 2.42
CA HIS A 29 -9.86 24.28 3.18
C HIS A 29 -10.83 23.14 2.77
N ARG A 30 -10.90 22.81 1.47
CA ARG A 30 -11.75 21.71 0.97
C ARG A 30 -11.17 20.35 1.29
N MET A 31 -9.85 20.18 1.12
CA MET A 31 -9.15 18.97 1.53
C MET A 31 -9.16 18.81 3.04
N HIS A 32 -8.92 19.86 3.82
CA HIS A 32 -9.01 19.86 5.28
C HIS A 32 -10.43 19.56 5.77
N TYR A 33 -11.47 20.07 5.10
CA TYR A 33 -12.87 19.73 5.44
C TYR A 33 -13.19 18.26 5.13
N PHE A 34 -12.74 17.74 3.98
CA PHE A 34 -12.93 16.34 3.61
C PHE A 34 -12.13 15.40 4.52
N GLN A 35 -10.88 15.75 4.84
CA GLN A 35 -9.99 15.06 5.78
C GLN A 35 -10.55 15.07 7.20
N ASN A 36 -11.01 16.22 7.71
CA ASN A 36 -11.66 16.31 9.01
C ASN A 36 -12.97 15.52 9.02
N SER A 37 -13.74 15.50 7.93
CA SER A 37 -14.95 14.70 7.81
C SER A 37 -14.62 13.20 7.89
N LEU A 38 -13.63 12.73 7.13
CA LEU A 38 -13.18 11.34 7.14
C LEU A 38 -12.55 10.93 8.48
N PHE A 39 -11.71 11.79 9.07
CA PHE A 39 -11.12 11.58 10.39
C PHE A 39 -12.22 11.48 11.47
N ASN A 40 -13.19 12.39 11.44
CA ASN A 40 -14.32 12.33 12.36
C ASN A 40 -15.20 11.09 12.13
N ILE A 41 -15.37 10.63 10.88
CA ILE A 41 -16.07 9.38 10.57
C ILE A 41 -15.30 8.18 11.11
N PHE A 42 -13.98 8.13 10.91
CA PHE A 42 -13.12 7.06 11.38
C PHE A 42 -13.05 7.02 12.91
N GLU A 43 -12.85 8.15 13.57
CA GLU A 43 -12.91 8.27 15.02
C GLU A 43 -14.28 7.87 15.56
N ARG A 44 -15.38 8.28 14.90
CA ARG A 44 -16.71 7.83 15.29
C ARG A 44 -16.86 6.33 15.11
N MET A 45 -16.34 5.74 14.03
CA MET A 45 -16.37 4.30 13.79
C MET A 45 -15.55 3.55 14.83
N SER A 46 -14.33 3.99 15.13
CA SER A 46 -13.44 3.41 16.14
C SER A 46 -14.05 3.49 17.54
N ASN A 47 -14.59 4.64 17.92
CA ASN A 47 -15.30 4.82 19.18
C ASN A 47 -16.59 3.99 19.24
N THR A 48 -17.30 3.84 18.12
CA THR A 48 -18.48 2.96 18.03
C THR A 48 -18.09 1.50 18.15
N LEU A 49 -16.98 1.08 17.56
CA LEU A 49 -16.44 -0.28 17.66
C LEU A 49 -16.00 -0.61 19.09
N ASN A 50 -15.27 0.29 19.74
CA ASN A 50 -14.84 0.12 21.13
C ASN A 50 -16.03 0.06 22.09
N ARG A 51 -17.04 0.93 21.89
CA ARG A 51 -18.30 0.86 22.64
C ARG A 51 -19.05 -0.43 22.38
N ASN A 52 -19.11 -0.89 21.13
CA ASN A 52 -19.76 -2.15 20.79
C ASN A 52 -19.02 -3.34 21.43
N GLN A 53 -17.69 -3.32 21.51
CA GLN A 53 -16.90 -4.37 22.17
C GLN A 53 -17.16 -4.45 23.68
N SER A 54 -17.21 -3.29 24.36
CA SER A 54 -17.65 -3.22 25.76
C SER A 54 -19.08 -3.71 25.94
N LEU A 55 -19.99 -3.37 25.01
CA LEU A 55 -21.36 -3.88 24.99
C LEU A 55 -21.43 -5.39 24.74
N THR A 56 -20.45 -6.02 24.08
CA THR A 56 -20.36 -7.49 23.88
C THR A 56 -20.03 -8.21 25.17
N GLU A 57 -19.06 -7.66 25.90
CA GLU A 57 -18.62 -8.21 27.18
C GLU A 57 -19.76 -8.10 28.19
N ASP A 58 -20.44 -6.96 28.23
CA ASP A 58 -21.65 -6.75 29.03
C ASP A 58 -22.81 -7.64 28.57
N SER A 59 -23.04 -7.81 27.26
CA SER A 59 -24.11 -8.68 26.73
C SER A 59 -23.84 -10.16 27.00
N SER A 60 -22.58 -10.58 26.98
CA SER A 60 -22.17 -11.95 27.33
C SER A 60 -22.35 -12.21 28.84
N GLY A 61 -21.99 -11.22 29.68
CA GLY A 61 -22.28 -11.25 31.12
C GLY A 61 -23.78 -11.27 31.42
N ASN A 62 -24.56 -10.45 30.72
CA ASN A 62 -26.01 -10.40 30.85
C ASN A 62 -26.68 -11.70 30.39
N LEU A 63 -26.21 -12.34 29.32
CA LEU A 63 -26.71 -13.64 28.86
C LEU A 63 -26.39 -14.75 29.87
N TYR A 64 -25.19 -14.72 30.46
CA TYR A 64 -24.81 -15.63 31.54
C TYR A 64 -25.71 -15.44 32.77
N MET A 65 -25.95 -14.19 33.18
CA MET A 65 -26.87 -13.87 34.28
C MET A 65 -28.32 -14.24 33.97
N LEU A 66 -28.78 -14.07 32.73
CA LEU A 66 -30.13 -14.47 32.30
C LEU A 66 -30.31 -15.99 32.39
N ASN A 67 -29.31 -16.77 31.99
CA ASN A 67 -29.31 -18.23 32.13
C ASN A 67 -29.39 -18.67 33.59
N ILE A 68 -28.69 -17.96 34.50
CA ILE A 68 -28.77 -18.19 35.94
C ILE A 68 -30.18 -17.89 36.46
N VAL A 69 -30.74 -16.72 36.14
CA VAL A 69 -32.11 -16.33 36.56
C VAL A 69 -33.15 -17.33 36.07
N LYS A 70 -33.04 -17.81 34.82
CA LYS A 70 -33.92 -18.83 34.24
C LYS A 70 -33.84 -20.15 35.00
N SER A 71 -32.62 -20.59 35.36
CA SER A 71 -32.41 -21.81 36.15
C SER A 71 -32.99 -21.71 37.57
N LEU A 72 -32.94 -20.52 38.19
CA LEU A 72 -33.49 -20.27 39.53
C LEU A 72 -35.02 -20.17 39.49
N SER A 73 -35.58 -19.54 38.45
CA SER A 73 -37.03 -19.39 38.28
C SER A 73 -37.74 -20.73 38.00
N LEU A 74 -37.09 -21.66 37.31
CA LEU A 74 -37.63 -23.00 37.03
C LEU A 74 -37.63 -23.93 38.26
N ASN A 75 -36.86 -23.59 39.30
CA ASN A 75 -36.69 -24.39 40.52
C ASN A 75 -37.41 -23.81 41.75
N ALA A 76 -38.17 -22.73 41.61
CA ALA A 76 -38.87 -22.09 42.73
C ALA A 76 -40.09 -22.91 43.19
N PRO A 77 -40.33 -23.08 44.51
CA PRO A 77 -41.48 -23.83 45.03
C PRO A 77 -42.81 -23.13 44.68
N ALA A 78 -43.81 -23.93 44.29
CA ALA A 78 -45.11 -23.51 43.74
C ALA A 78 -46.01 -22.65 44.66
N SER A 79 -45.56 -22.27 45.86
CA SER A 79 -46.37 -21.55 46.86
C SER A 79 -46.41 -20.02 46.70
N ASN A 80 -45.70 -19.44 45.71
CA ASN A 80 -45.62 -17.98 45.47
C ASN A 80 -45.94 -17.60 44.01
N LEU A 81 -46.87 -18.30 43.36
CA LEU A 81 -47.18 -18.09 41.94
C LEU A 81 -47.98 -16.79 41.73
N THR A 82 -47.35 -15.82 41.07
CA THR A 82 -48.04 -14.85 40.22
C THR A 82 -48.92 -15.60 39.20
N SER A 83 -50.04 -15.02 38.76
CA SER A 83 -51.00 -15.69 37.85
C SER A 83 -50.29 -16.39 36.67
N SER A 84 -50.74 -17.58 36.27
CA SER A 84 -50.08 -18.38 35.22
C SER A 84 -49.90 -17.61 33.90
N GLU A 85 -50.80 -16.67 33.61
CA GLU A 85 -50.74 -15.76 32.47
C GLU A 85 -49.56 -14.78 32.54
N GLN A 86 -49.22 -14.27 33.74
CA GLN A 86 -48.05 -13.42 33.95
C GLN A 86 -46.74 -14.20 33.77
N GLN A 87 -46.71 -15.46 34.21
CA GLN A 87 -45.53 -16.32 34.12
C GLN A 87 -45.22 -16.70 32.67
N GLN A 88 -46.25 -17.05 31.90
CA GLN A 88 -46.13 -17.37 30.48
C GLN A 88 -45.74 -16.13 29.64
N SER A 89 -46.22 -14.94 30.03
CA SER A 89 -45.82 -13.65 29.44
C SER A 89 -44.34 -13.31 29.70
N VAL A 90 -43.85 -13.60 30.91
CA VAL A 90 -42.43 -13.39 31.27
C VAL A 90 -41.52 -14.36 30.51
N GLU A 91 -41.90 -15.64 30.39
CA GLU A 91 -41.14 -16.63 29.59
C GLU A 91 -41.05 -16.24 28.11
N LEU A 92 -42.15 -15.78 27.50
CA LEU A 92 -42.16 -15.33 26.12
C LEU A 92 -41.22 -14.12 25.90
N ARG A 93 -41.20 -13.18 26.86
CA ARG A 93 -40.31 -12.01 26.81
C ARG A 93 -38.85 -12.42 27.00
N MET A 94 -38.56 -13.39 27.87
CA MET A 94 -37.21 -13.94 28.03
C MET A 94 -36.71 -14.65 26.78
N ALA A 95 -37.53 -15.48 26.13
CA ALA A 95 -37.18 -16.14 24.88
C ALA A 95 -36.88 -15.13 23.76
N LYS A 96 -37.67 -14.04 23.70
CA LYS A 96 -37.44 -12.95 22.73
C LYS A 96 -36.15 -12.18 23.03
N LEU A 97 -35.82 -11.95 24.30
CA LEU A 97 -34.57 -11.33 24.72
C LEU A 97 -33.36 -12.22 24.39
N GLU A 98 -33.42 -13.53 24.63
CA GLU A 98 -32.37 -14.49 24.26
C GLU A 98 -32.10 -14.48 22.75
N SER A 99 -33.17 -14.50 21.94
CA SER A 99 -33.09 -14.42 20.47
C SER A 99 -32.47 -13.11 19.98
N LEU A 100 -32.81 -11.98 20.61
CA LEU A 100 -32.26 -10.68 20.25
C LEU A 100 -30.76 -10.60 20.62
N THR A 101 -30.38 -11.08 21.80
CA THR A 101 -28.99 -11.09 22.26
C THR A 101 -28.11 -11.98 21.38
N THR A 102 -28.60 -13.15 20.98
CA THR A 102 -27.86 -14.05 20.06
C THR A 102 -27.65 -13.44 18.68
N THR A 103 -28.69 -12.78 18.14
CA THR A 103 -28.57 -12.07 16.86
C THR A 103 -27.55 -10.92 16.94
N LEU A 104 -27.55 -10.16 18.04
CA LEU A 104 -26.59 -9.07 18.26
C LEU A 104 -25.15 -9.58 18.31
N LEU A 105 -24.89 -10.67 19.06
CA LEU A 105 -23.58 -11.29 19.16
C LEU A 105 -23.08 -11.82 17.80
N GLN A 106 -23.97 -12.38 16.98
CA GLN A 106 -23.62 -12.86 15.64
C GLN A 106 -23.26 -11.72 14.69
N ASN A 107 -24.07 -10.67 14.64
CA ASN A 107 -23.79 -9.48 13.82
C ASN A 107 -22.47 -8.83 14.24
N GLN A 108 -22.19 -8.81 15.54
CA GLN A 108 -20.95 -8.27 16.05
C GLN A 108 -19.72 -9.11 15.66
N LYS A 109 -19.81 -10.44 15.76
CA LYS A 109 -18.73 -11.31 15.30
C LYS A 109 -18.46 -11.13 13.81
N SER A 110 -19.51 -11.04 13.00
CA SER A 110 -19.38 -10.75 11.56
C SER A 110 -18.67 -9.42 11.30
N LEU A 111 -18.93 -8.38 12.09
CA LEU A 111 -18.23 -7.09 11.97
C LEU A 111 -16.77 -7.18 12.41
N GLN A 112 -16.46 -7.96 13.46
CA GLN A 112 -15.08 -8.21 13.88
C GLN A 112 -14.28 -8.97 12.82
N ASP A 113 -14.89 -9.97 12.19
CA ASP A 113 -14.25 -10.75 11.12
C ASP A 113 -13.99 -9.88 9.88
N GLN A 114 -14.95 -9.01 9.52
CA GLN A 114 -14.75 -8.02 8.45
C GLN A 114 -13.61 -7.03 8.77
N LEU A 115 -13.48 -6.60 10.02
CA LEU A 115 -12.41 -5.71 10.46
C LEU A 115 -11.03 -6.41 10.48
N ALA A 116 -10.97 -7.68 10.87
CA ALA A 116 -9.73 -8.45 10.85
C ALA A 116 -9.19 -8.60 9.42
N ASN A 117 -10.08 -8.83 8.45
CA ASN A 117 -9.70 -8.90 7.04
C ASN A 117 -9.16 -7.57 6.50
N LEU A 118 -9.66 -6.43 7.00
CA LEU A 118 -9.15 -5.09 6.64
C LEU A 118 -7.81 -4.76 7.31
N LYS A 119 -7.49 -5.34 8.47
CA LYS A 119 -6.17 -5.19 9.11
C LYS A 119 -5.10 -6.05 8.42
N GLN A 120 -5.50 -7.18 7.84
CA GLN A 120 -4.57 -8.11 7.21
C GLN A 120 -4.01 -7.57 5.89
N SER A 121 -4.71 -6.66 5.21
CA SER A 121 -4.17 -5.89 4.08
C SER A 121 -3.09 -4.88 4.48
N ASP A 122 -2.99 -4.50 5.75
CA ASP A 122 -2.01 -3.52 6.25
C ASP A 122 -0.70 -4.20 6.74
N VAL A 123 -0.76 -5.48 7.13
CA VAL A 123 0.40 -6.24 7.62
C VAL A 123 1.27 -6.79 6.49
N THR A 124 0.71 -6.99 5.28
CA THR A 124 1.45 -7.50 4.11
C THR A 124 2.42 -6.49 3.48
N SER A 125 2.27 -5.19 3.72
CA SER A 125 3.18 -4.17 3.13
C SER A 125 4.54 -4.11 3.85
N SER A 126 4.58 -4.41 5.14
CA SER A 126 5.77 -4.26 6.00
C SER A 126 6.87 -5.32 5.77
N GLU A 127 6.53 -6.51 5.26
CA GLU A 127 7.53 -7.56 4.97
C GLU A 127 8.14 -7.44 3.57
N LEU A 128 7.48 -6.71 2.65
CA LEU A 128 7.88 -6.56 1.26
C LEU A 128 8.81 -5.35 1.01
N ASP A 129 8.72 -4.30 1.84
CA ASP A 129 9.59 -3.12 1.74
C ASP A 129 10.45 -2.94 3.02
N PRO A 130 11.62 -3.60 3.08
CA PRO A 130 12.53 -3.44 4.21
C PRO A 130 13.09 -2.01 4.35
N CYS A 131 13.01 -1.17 3.30
CA CYS A 131 13.52 0.19 3.35
C CYS A 131 12.67 1.10 4.24
N GLN A 132 11.38 0.81 4.46
CA GLN A 132 10.55 1.57 5.42
C GLN A 132 11.04 1.46 6.86
N SER A 133 11.68 0.35 7.21
CA SER A 133 12.20 0.08 8.55
C SER A 133 13.71 0.37 8.69
N ALA A 134 14.36 0.79 7.61
CA ALA A 134 15.80 1.05 7.61
C ALA A 134 16.10 2.40 8.28
N ASN A 135 17.13 2.43 9.12
CA ASN A 135 17.57 3.66 9.81
C ASN A 135 18.67 4.41 9.05
N SER A 136 19.23 3.82 7.99
CA SER A 136 20.34 4.37 7.21
C SER A 136 20.40 3.74 5.83
N SER A 137 20.89 4.47 4.83
CA SER A 137 21.09 3.93 3.47
C SER A 137 22.05 2.73 3.49
N GLY A 138 21.75 1.69 2.71
CA GLY A 138 22.51 0.45 2.75
C GLY A 138 21.89 -0.70 1.97
N LEU A 139 22.61 -1.82 1.94
CA LEU A 139 22.12 -3.06 1.33
C LEU A 139 21.08 -3.73 2.20
N VAL A 140 19.99 -4.17 1.58
CA VAL A 140 18.93 -4.97 2.19
C VAL A 140 18.65 -6.20 1.33
N HIS A 141 18.07 -7.21 1.95
CA HIS A 141 17.64 -8.42 1.26
C HIS A 141 16.12 -8.45 1.14
N LEU A 142 15.61 -8.38 -0.09
CA LEU A 142 14.21 -8.55 -0.43
C LEU A 142 13.88 -10.05 -0.40
N LYS A 143 13.48 -10.54 0.78
CA LYS A 143 13.31 -11.99 1.05
C LYS A 143 12.40 -12.69 0.04
N ASP A 144 11.26 -12.08 -0.27
CA ASP A 144 10.26 -12.68 -1.18
C ASP A 144 10.76 -12.78 -2.62
N LEU A 145 11.65 -11.86 -3.01
CA LEU A 145 12.26 -11.84 -4.34
C LEU A 145 13.59 -12.60 -4.38
N ARG A 146 14.14 -12.98 -3.21
CA ARG A 146 15.51 -13.52 -3.04
C ARG A 146 16.55 -12.67 -3.78
N LYS A 147 16.44 -11.35 -3.62
CA LYS A 147 17.26 -10.34 -4.30
C LYS A 147 17.79 -9.34 -3.29
N ASP A 148 19.01 -8.89 -3.51
CA ASP A 148 19.53 -7.74 -2.77
C ASP A 148 19.08 -6.44 -3.45
N ALA A 149 18.83 -5.42 -2.65
CA ALA A 149 18.50 -4.08 -3.10
C ALA A 149 19.24 -3.04 -2.24
N TYR A 150 19.34 -1.82 -2.75
CA TYR A 150 19.90 -0.69 -2.02
C TYR A 150 18.77 0.20 -1.52
N CYS A 151 18.71 0.42 -0.20
CA CYS A 151 17.85 1.41 0.40
C CYS A 151 18.54 2.77 0.41
N GLU A 152 17.83 3.79 -0.05
CA GLU A 152 18.22 5.19 0.09
C GLU A 152 17.33 5.87 1.14
N MET A 153 17.97 6.37 2.20
CA MET A 153 17.32 7.04 3.33
C MET A 153 17.62 8.54 3.38
N ASP A 154 18.65 9.02 2.64
CA ASP A 154 19.08 10.43 2.69
C ASP A 154 18.42 11.29 1.59
N PHE A 155 17.64 10.67 0.70
CA PHE A 155 16.96 11.32 -0.40
C PHE A 155 15.46 11.37 -0.13
N LEU A 156 14.86 12.57 -0.26
CA LEU A 156 13.47 12.83 0.15
C LEU A 156 13.23 12.31 1.59
N GLU A 157 12.02 11.89 1.93
CA GLU A 157 11.68 11.40 3.27
C GLU A 157 12.31 10.01 3.62
N GLY A 158 13.19 9.48 2.75
CA GLY A 158 13.77 8.15 2.89
C GLY A 158 12.80 7.01 2.55
N GLY A 159 13.23 5.77 2.77
CA GLY A 159 12.42 4.58 2.51
C GLY A 159 12.43 4.11 1.05
N TRP A 160 13.47 4.46 0.29
CA TRP A 160 13.50 4.26 -1.15
C TRP A 160 14.25 2.99 -1.55
N ILE A 161 13.58 2.04 -2.21
CA ILE A 161 14.21 0.91 -2.88
C ILE A 161 14.76 1.38 -4.22
N VAL A 162 16.09 1.50 -4.36
CA VAL A 162 16.71 1.88 -5.63
C VAL A 162 16.69 0.68 -6.59
N PHE A 163 16.02 0.81 -7.74
CA PHE A 163 15.92 -0.27 -8.73
C PHE A 163 16.74 -0.04 -10.00
N GLN A 164 17.16 1.20 -10.27
CA GLN A 164 18.12 1.51 -11.32
C GLN A 164 19.10 2.55 -10.80
N GLN A 165 20.38 2.31 -11.04
CA GLN A 165 21.42 3.32 -10.86
C GLN A 165 22.37 3.28 -12.05
N GLN A 166 22.60 4.46 -12.64
CA GLN A 166 23.50 4.64 -13.76
C GLN A 166 24.36 5.89 -13.59
N GLN A 167 25.67 5.70 -13.59
CA GLN A 167 26.70 6.72 -13.60
C GLN A 167 27.32 6.79 -15.00
N VAL A 168 27.74 8.00 -15.39
CA VAL A 168 28.25 8.28 -16.75
C VAL A 168 29.53 7.48 -17.05
N ASN A 169 30.38 7.22 -16.05
CA ASN A 169 31.68 6.57 -16.22
C ASN A 169 31.65 5.06 -15.93
N SER A 170 30.49 4.42 -16.10
CA SER A 170 30.35 2.99 -15.84
C SER A 170 30.91 2.12 -16.96
N ALA A 171 31.51 0.98 -16.59
CA ALA A 171 31.84 -0.10 -17.52
C ALA A 171 30.66 -1.03 -17.79
N LEU A 172 29.56 -0.93 -17.04
CA LEU A 172 28.39 -1.78 -17.22
C LEU A 172 27.58 -1.33 -18.44
N SER A 173 27.45 -2.22 -19.42
CA SER A 173 26.58 -2.01 -20.58
C SER A 173 25.11 -2.16 -20.18
N PHE A 174 24.29 -1.22 -20.63
CA PHE A 174 22.82 -1.32 -20.60
C PHE A 174 22.25 -1.80 -21.95
N ASN A 175 23.09 -2.07 -22.95
CA ASN A 175 22.65 -2.71 -24.19
C ASN A 175 22.51 -4.23 -24.00
N LEU A 176 21.49 -4.64 -23.28
CA LEU A 176 21.26 -6.03 -22.86
C LEU A 176 19.92 -6.56 -23.36
N ASN A 177 19.81 -7.89 -23.42
CA ASN A 177 18.63 -8.56 -23.96
C ASN A 177 17.43 -8.57 -22.99
N TRP A 178 16.27 -8.99 -23.48
CA TRP A 178 15.03 -9.09 -22.70
C TRP A 178 15.21 -9.90 -21.42
N ALA A 179 15.85 -11.07 -21.50
CA ALA A 179 16.01 -11.97 -20.35
C ALA A 179 16.86 -11.31 -19.23
N GLN A 180 17.89 -10.55 -19.60
CA GLN A 180 18.72 -9.80 -18.65
C GLN A 180 17.95 -8.64 -18.03
N TYR A 181 17.21 -7.86 -18.81
CA TYR A 181 16.37 -6.79 -18.28
C TYR A 181 15.25 -7.32 -17.38
N ARG A 182 14.69 -8.48 -17.71
CA ARG A 182 13.70 -9.18 -16.90
C ARG A 182 14.26 -9.58 -15.53
N LEU A 183 15.43 -10.20 -15.50
CA LEU A 183 16.05 -10.74 -14.28
C LEU A 183 16.85 -9.72 -13.46
N GLY A 184 17.36 -8.67 -14.08
CA GLY A 184 18.31 -7.74 -13.48
C GLY A 184 19.77 -8.06 -13.78
N PHE A 185 20.62 -7.05 -13.64
CA PHE A 185 22.05 -7.11 -13.91
C PHE A 185 22.82 -6.00 -13.17
N GLY A 186 24.14 -6.12 -13.12
CA GLY A 186 25.01 -5.21 -12.38
C GLY A 186 25.17 -5.59 -10.91
N THR A 187 25.86 -4.74 -10.16
CA THR A 187 26.14 -4.94 -8.74
C THR A 187 25.32 -3.94 -7.94
N VAL A 188 24.52 -4.43 -6.99
CA VAL A 188 23.76 -3.55 -6.10
C VAL A 188 24.71 -2.93 -5.09
N GLY A 189 24.62 -1.61 -4.90
CA GLY A 189 25.44 -0.91 -3.93
C GLY A 189 25.36 0.59 -4.08
N LYS A 190 25.89 1.29 -3.09
CA LYS A 190 26.06 2.74 -3.15
C LYS A 190 27.02 3.07 -4.28
N ASP A 191 26.60 3.99 -5.15
CA ASP A 191 27.40 4.47 -6.28
C ASP A 191 27.76 3.38 -7.32
N GLU A 192 27.08 2.24 -7.27
CA GLU A 192 27.23 1.16 -8.25
C GLU A 192 26.22 1.29 -9.39
N ASN A 193 26.48 0.57 -10.49
CA ASN A 193 25.59 0.54 -11.63
C ASN A 193 24.84 -0.77 -11.66
N TYR A 194 23.52 -0.70 -11.70
CA TYR A 194 22.69 -1.89 -11.77
C TYR A 194 21.28 -1.59 -12.23
N TRP A 195 20.60 -2.68 -12.57
CA TRP A 195 19.18 -2.77 -12.85
C TRP A 195 18.64 -3.94 -12.03
N LEU A 196 17.69 -3.68 -11.13
CA LEU A 196 17.16 -4.68 -10.22
C LEU A 196 16.48 -5.83 -10.98
N GLY A 197 15.78 -5.49 -12.06
CA GLY A 197 15.02 -6.39 -12.94
C GLY A 197 13.57 -5.94 -13.10
N LEU A 198 12.99 -6.11 -14.28
CA LEU A 198 11.58 -5.78 -14.54
C LEU A 198 10.65 -6.65 -13.69
N GLU A 199 10.96 -7.94 -13.56
CA GLU A 199 10.12 -8.86 -12.80
C GLU A 199 10.13 -8.55 -11.29
N PRO A 200 11.28 -8.33 -10.63
CA PRO A 200 11.31 -7.80 -9.26
C PRO A 200 10.51 -6.49 -9.09
N VAL A 201 10.70 -5.50 -9.96
CA VAL A 201 9.99 -4.22 -9.86
C VAL A 201 8.48 -4.39 -10.08
N HIS A 202 8.05 -5.26 -11.00
CA HIS A 202 6.66 -5.61 -11.16
C HIS A 202 6.07 -6.23 -9.89
N GLN A 203 6.76 -7.20 -9.27
CA GLN A 203 6.28 -7.86 -8.06
C GLN A 203 6.14 -6.87 -6.89
N ILE A 204 7.11 -5.98 -6.69
CA ILE A 204 7.06 -4.91 -5.69
C ILE A 204 5.86 -3.99 -5.97
N THR A 205 5.79 -3.41 -7.16
CA THR A 205 4.74 -2.42 -7.48
C THR A 205 3.34 -3.03 -7.65
N ASN A 206 3.21 -4.35 -7.62
CA ASN A 206 1.92 -5.04 -7.65
C ASN A 206 1.46 -5.50 -6.27
N SER A 207 2.31 -5.43 -5.24
CA SER A 207 1.94 -5.77 -3.86
C SER A 207 1.33 -4.62 -3.07
N GLY A 208 1.40 -3.40 -3.58
CA GLY A 208 0.83 -2.22 -2.95
C GLY A 208 0.87 -1.01 -3.89
N ASP A 209 0.52 0.15 -3.34
CA ASP A 209 0.68 1.42 -4.02
C ASP A 209 2.12 1.91 -3.80
N TYR A 210 2.81 2.18 -4.90
CA TYR A 210 4.17 2.68 -4.89
C TYR A 210 4.26 3.96 -5.70
N GLU A 211 5.17 4.83 -5.27
CA GLU A 211 5.61 5.99 -6.00
C GLU A 211 7.01 5.78 -6.57
N LEU A 212 7.32 6.56 -7.62
CA LEU A 212 8.62 6.59 -8.26
C LEU A 212 9.29 7.93 -7.98
N ALA A 213 10.54 7.89 -7.54
CA ALA A 213 11.41 9.06 -7.55
C ALA A 213 12.63 8.83 -8.46
N VAL A 214 12.99 9.87 -9.21
CA VAL A 214 14.14 9.91 -10.11
C VAL A 214 15.06 11.02 -9.67
N GLU A 215 16.30 10.70 -9.31
CA GLU A 215 17.35 11.67 -9.02
C GLU A 215 18.30 11.77 -10.22
N PHE A 216 18.51 12.99 -10.69
CA PHE A 216 19.44 13.29 -11.77
C PHE A 216 20.49 14.28 -11.30
N THR A 217 21.75 14.04 -11.68
CA THR A 217 22.86 14.95 -11.39
C THR A 217 23.67 15.16 -12.64
N PHE A 218 23.84 16.42 -13.04
CA PHE A 218 24.64 16.81 -14.20
C PHE A 218 25.39 18.10 -13.93
N GLY A 219 26.71 18.10 -14.14
CA GLY A 219 27.56 19.28 -13.92
C GLY A 219 27.52 19.81 -12.48
N GLY A 220 27.26 18.94 -11.48
CA GLY A 220 27.11 19.33 -10.08
C GLY A 220 25.71 19.80 -9.68
N ASN A 221 24.82 20.05 -10.65
CA ASN A 221 23.42 20.39 -10.38
C ASN A 221 22.63 19.11 -10.13
N LYS A 222 21.83 19.12 -9.06
CA LYS A 222 20.91 18.03 -8.72
C LYS A 222 19.48 18.45 -9.01
N GLY A 223 18.68 17.52 -9.55
CA GLY A 223 17.25 17.68 -9.70
C GLY A 223 16.54 16.36 -9.50
N PHE A 224 15.22 16.42 -9.30
CA PHE A 224 14.40 15.23 -9.16
C PHE A 224 13.07 15.31 -9.91
N ALA A 225 12.51 14.14 -10.20
CA ALA A 225 11.13 13.94 -10.61
C ALA A 225 10.49 12.91 -9.67
N ARG A 226 9.23 13.09 -9.31
CA ARG A 226 8.44 12.20 -8.44
C ARG A 226 7.09 11.94 -9.09
N TYR A 227 6.69 10.68 -9.15
CA TYR A 227 5.39 10.23 -9.65
C TYR A 227 4.70 9.53 -8.50
N SER A 228 3.64 10.14 -7.95
CA SER A 228 2.88 9.60 -6.81
C SER A 228 2.21 8.25 -7.10
N GLN A 229 2.11 7.87 -8.38
CA GLN A 229 1.66 6.57 -8.82
C GLN A 229 2.72 5.98 -9.75
N PHE A 230 3.18 4.77 -9.44
CA PHE A 230 4.08 4.01 -10.28
C PHE A 230 3.78 2.52 -10.19
N LYS A 231 3.58 1.89 -11.36
CA LYS A 231 3.38 0.45 -11.47
C LYS A 231 3.91 -0.08 -12.78
N LEU A 232 4.45 -1.30 -12.74
CA LEU A 232 4.71 -2.08 -13.95
C LEU A 232 3.64 -3.16 -14.10
N ALA A 233 3.11 -3.31 -15.30
CA ALA A 233 2.29 -4.48 -15.63
C ALA A 233 3.15 -5.76 -15.67
N GLY A 234 2.51 -6.92 -15.77
CA GLY A 234 3.22 -8.20 -15.87
C GLY A 234 3.89 -8.43 -17.23
N GLU A 235 4.67 -9.50 -17.34
CA GLU A 235 5.38 -9.88 -18.58
C GLU A 235 4.43 -10.08 -19.78
N ALA A 236 3.22 -10.59 -19.55
CA ALA A 236 2.19 -10.76 -20.59
C ALA A 236 1.79 -9.42 -21.25
N GLU A 237 1.91 -8.32 -20.50
CA GLU A 237 1.66 -6.96 -20.97
C GLU A 237 2.97 -6.20 -21.23
N LYS A 238 4.09 -6.92 -21.34
CA LYS A 238 5.42 -6.39 -21.67
C LYS A 238 5.90 -5.32 -20.69
N TYR A 239 5.62 -5.52 -19.40
CA TYR A 239 6.01 -4.60 -18.33
C TYR A 239 5.61 -3.15 -18.61
N ARG A 240 4.40 -2.97 -19.17
CA ARG A 240 3.84 -1.66 -19.49
C ARG A 240 3.96 -0.71 -18.30
N LEU A 241 4.47 0.50 -18.55
CA LEU A 241 4.62 1.55 -17.55
C LEU A 241 3.26 2.16 -17.21
N LEU A 242 2.95 2.29 -15.93
CA LEU A 242 1.82 3.08 -15.44
C LEU A 242 2.34 4.10 -14.45
N ILE A 243 2.14 5.38 -14.75
CA ILE A 243 2.58 6.50 -13.92
C ILE A 243 1.51 7.58 -13.79
N GLY A 244 1.57 8.35 -12.71
CA GLY A 244 0.65 9.45 -12.44
C GLY A 244 1.14 10.41 -11.37
N GLY A 245 0.48 11.57 -11.31
CA GLY A 245 0.72 12.62 -10.31
C GLY A 245 2.17 13.06 -10.23
N TYR A 246 2.69 13.53 -11.37
CA TYR A 246 4.03 14.10 -11.51
C TYR A 246 4.23 15.33 -10.62
N SER A 247 5.42 15.43 -10.03
CA SER A 247 5.95 16.61 -9.35
C SER A 247 7.48 16.59 -9.43
N GLY A 248 8.15 17.72 -9.18
CA GLY A 248 9.61 17.75 -9.11
C GLY A 248 10.21 19.02 -9.68
N THR A 249 11.55 19.06 -9.70
CA THR A 249 12.34 20.19 -10.21
C THR A 249 12.84 20.00 -11.63
N LEU A 250 12.79 18.77 -12.15
CA LEU A 250 13.10 18.45 -13.55
C LEU A 250 11.88 18.69 -14.44
N ALA A 251 12.06 18.52 -15.75
CA ALA A 251 10.93 18.40 -16.68
C ALA A 251 10.35 16.97 -16.62
N ASP A 252 9.06 16.83 -16.93
CA ASP A 252 8.39 15.52 -16.97
C ASP A 252 8.86 14.70 -18.18
N GLY A 253 9.95 13.95 -18.00
CA GLY A 253 10.55 13.10 -19.04
C GLY A 253 9.82 11.77 -19.27
N LEU A 254 9.03 11.28 -18.31
CA LEU A 254 8.31 10.00 -18.46
C LEU A 254 6.83 10.19 -18.80
N GLY A 255 6.23 11.37 -18.62
CA GLY A 255 4.80 11.59 -18.79
C GLY A 255 4.25 11.09 -20.13
N ASN A 256 4.98 11.35 -21.23
CA ASN A 256 4.61 10.87 -22.58
C ASN A 256 4.90 9.37 -22.81
N ARG A 257 5.52 8.68 -21.85
CA ARG A 257 5.80 7.24 -21.86
C ARG A 257 4.82 6.46 -20.99
N ASN A 258 3.85 7.12 -20.37
CA ASN A 258 2.78 6.43 -19.68
C ASN A 258 2.07 5.47 -20.65
N TYR A 259 1.82 4.24 -20.20
CA TYR A 259 1.29 3.12 -20.99
C TYR A 259 2.21 2.57 -22.10
N ALA A 260 3.44 3.05 -22.26
CA ALA A 260 4.41 2.44 -23.17
C ALA A 260 4.85 1.06 -22.65
N LYS A 261 5.12 0.13 -23.57
CA LYS A 261 5.66 -1.20 -23.26
C LYS A 261 7.18 -1.13 -23.19
N PHE A 262 7.78 -2.03 -22.42
CA PHE A 262 9.23 -2.13 -22.38
C PHE A 262 9.75 -2.82 -23.63
N SER A 263 10.88 -2.36 -24.15
CA SER A 263 11.57 -2.99 -25.28
C SER A 263 13.04 -3.15 -25.00
N THR A 264 13.65 -4.11 -25.68
CA THR A 264 15.10 -4.36 -25.75
C THR A 264 15.51 -4.56 -27.20
N TYR A 265 16.81 -4.60 -27.49
CA TYR A 265 17.29 -4.76 -28.87
C TYR A 265 16.77 -6.05 -29.54
N ASP A 266 16.41 -7.08 -28.75
CA ASP A 266 15.89 -8.37 -29.20
C ASP A 266 14.37 -8.55 -28.96
N SER A 267 13.68 -7.55 -28.43
CA SER A 267 12.24 -7.58 -28.12
C SER A 267 11.65 -6.19 -28.35
N ASP A 268 11.23 -5.93 -29.59
CA ASP A 268 10.57 -4.69 -29.99
C ASP A 268 9.08 -4.75 -29.62
N ASN A 269 8.65 -3.88 -28.72
CA ASN A 269 7.26 -3.73 -28.31
C ASN A 269 6.74 -2.29 -28.52
N GLU A 270 7.43 -1.52 -29.36
CA GLU A 270 7.05 -0.16 -29.72
C GLU A 270 5.89 -0.15 -30.74
N ASN A 271 5.16 0.96 -30.80
CA ASN A 271 4.22 1.23 -31.88
C ASN A 271 4.89 2.12 -32.96
N TYR A 272 6.14 1.81 -33.29
CA TYR A 272 6.98 2.58 -34.20
C TYR A 272 7.65 1.67 -35.23
N LYS A 273 8.16 2.25 -36.33
CA LYS A 273 8.73 1.48 -37.45
C LYS A 273 10.15 0.95 -37.20
N GLU A 274 10.86 1.56 -36.27
CA GLU A 274 12.26 1.24 -35.94
C GLU A 274 12.34 0.78 -34.49
N ASN A 275 13.22 -0.21 -34.24
CA ASN A 275 13.50 -0.67 -32.88
C ASN A 275 14.35 0.38 -32.16
N CYS A 276 13.71 1.17 -31.30
CA CYS A 276 14.35 2.26 -30.59
C CYS A 276 15.38 1.74 -29.57
N ALA A 277 15.17 0.56 -29.01
CA ALA A 277 16.12 -0.06 -28.11
C ALA A 277 17.46 -0.39 -28.80
N SER A 278 17.42 -0.78 -30.08
CA SER A 278 18.62 -0.97 -30.90
C SER A 278 19.30 0.36 -31.22
N TYR A 279 18.54 1.37 -31.63
CA TYR A 279 19.06 2.71 -31.93
C TYR A 279 19.74 3.35 -30.72
N TRP A 280 19.07 3.32 -29.57
CA TRP A 280 19.57 3.88 -28.31
C TRP A 280 20.47 2.92 -27.53
N SER A 281 20.67 1.67 -27.99
CA SER A 281 21.51 0.68 -27.30
C SER A 281 21.16 0.53 -25.81
N SER A 282 19.86 0.47 -25.49
CA SER A 282 19.34 0.36 -24.13
C SER A 282 17.93 -0.22 -24.15
N GLY A 283 17.57 -0.97 -23.12
CA GLY A 283 16.16 -1.27 -22.85
C GLY A 283 15.45 -0.09 -22.19
N TRP A 284 14.21 0.20 -22.60
CA TRP A 284 13.40 1.27 -22.03
C TRP A 284 11.92 1.15 -22.41
N TRP A 285 11.08 1.99 -21.79
CA TRP A 285 9.73 2.30 -22.24
C TRP A 285 9.78 3.34 -23.37
N PHE A 286 10.06 2.86 -24.57
CA PHE A 286 10.06 3.68 -25.78
C PHE A 286 8.64 3.82 -26.33
N ASP A 287 8.32 5.01 -26.81
CA ASP A 287 7.09 5.28 -27.57
C ASP A 287 7.43 5.57 -29.03
N THR A 288 8.38 6.48 -29.21
CA THR A 288 9.06 6.76 -30.47
C THR A 288 10.57 6.84 -30.22
N CYS A 289 11.38 6.76 -31.28
CA CYS A 289 12.82 6.91 -31.14
C CYS A 289 13.24 8.37 -30.92
N SER A 290 12.28 9.31 -30.99
CA SER A 290 12.44 10.71 -30.63
C SER A 290 12.23 10.94 -29.13
N GLY A 291 13.30 11.34 -28.44
CA GLY A 291 13.28 11.72 -27.03
C GLY A 291 14.65 11.56 -26.40
N GLU A 292 14.99 12.44 -25.47
CA GLU A 292 16.24 12.37 -24.72
C GLU A 292 16.15 11.35 -23.58
N ARG A 293 17.30 10.77 -23.20
CA ARG A 293 17.45 9.85 -22.05
C ARG A 293 17.38 10.56 -20.72
#